data_AF-A0A916MS77-F1
#
_entry.id   AF-A0A916MS77-F1
#
_cell.length_a   1.000
_cell.length_b   1.000
_cell.length_c   1.000
_cell.angle_alpha   90.00
_cell.angle_beta   90.00
_cell.angle_gamma   90.00
#
_symmetry.space_group_name_H-M   'P 1'
#
loop_
_entity.id
_entity.type
_entity.pdbx_description
1 polymer ?
#
loop_
_entity_poly.entity_id
_entity_poly.type
_entity_poly.pdbx_seq_one_letter_code
_entity_poly.pdbx_strand_id
1 'polypeptide(L)'
;MGQATNHDHNSAQSQPGCLLAIVNALWRGVLRLLGWGVQGARATIIPADEKYQEYVDTWVSERIALWLHETRPEIDAKIAADALTGKISPPSELMVMINQTLIDAKVTFEQRNGKQFLQIEAYMSPRQMNGRQPQLLRWRAEREIAWQDIPDTVREKLIRLRAPVTLDYSIPGRS
;
A
#
# COMPACT_ATOMS: atom_id res chain seq x y z
N MET A 1 -81.79 7.48 -56.69
CA MET A 1 -81.28 8.87 -56.72
C MET A 1 -80.13 8.94 -55.72
N GLY A 2 -78.86 9.20 -56.04
CA GLY A 2 -78.22 9.70 -57.25
C GLY A 2 -76.90 8.97 -57.60
N GLN A 3 -76.39 9.35 -58.77
CA GLN A 3 -75.29 8.79 -59.58
C GLN A 3 -73.89 9.18 -59.03
N ALA A 4 -72.85 8.35 -59.26
CA ALA A 4 -71.68 8.53 -60.16
C ALA A 4 -70.79 9.77 -59.86
N THR A 5 -69.45 9.77 -59.86
CA THR A 5 -68.45 9.23 -60.81
C THR A 5 -67.02 9.28 -60.21
N ASN A 6 -66.17 8.36 -60.69
CA ASN A 6 -64.71 8.36 -60.93
C ASN A 6 -63.80 9.51 -60.42
N HIS A 7 -62.62 9.14 -59.89
CA HIS A 7 -61.32 9.46 -60.50
C HIS A 7 -60.19 8.56 -59.97
N ASP A 8 -59.35 8.07 -60.88
CA ASP A 8 -58.06 7.41 -60.65
C ASP A 8 -57.07 8.28 -59.86
N HIS A 9 -56.17 7.66 -59.08
CA HIS A 9 -54.75 8.05 -58.99
C HIS A 9 -53.91 7.01 -58.22
N ASN A 10 -53.03 6.32 -58.97
CA ASN A 10 -51.58 6.25 -58.75
C ASN A 10 -50.96 5.95 -57.36
N SER A 11 -50.07 4.93 -57.40
CA SER A 11 -48.71 4.92 -56.81
C SER A 11 -48.47 4.39 -55.38
N ALA A 12 -47.71 3.28 -55.36
CA ALA A 12 -46.47 3.04 -54.59
C ALA A 12 -46.50 2.77 -53.06
N GLN A 13 -46.00 1.57 -52.73
CA GLN A 13 -44.98 1.26 -51.71
C GLN A 13 -45.09 1.83 -50.29
N SER A 14 -45.11 0.95 -49.27
CA SER A 14 -43.88 0.51 -48.56
C SER A 14 -44.19 -0.22 -47.24
N GLN A 15 -43.55 -1.38 -47.04
CA GLN A 15 -43.56 -2.15 -45.79
C GLN A 15 -42.65 -1.47 -44.74
N PRO A 16 -43.09 -1.23 -43.49
CA PRO A 16 -42.19 -0.86 -42.40
C PRO A 16 -41.89 -2.12 -41.56
N GLY A 17 -40.67 -2.68 -41.62
CA GLY A 17 -40.43 -3.94 -40.90
C GLY A 17 -38.99 -4.37 -40.56
N CYS A 18 -37.94 -3.72 -41.07
CA CYS A 18 -36.56 -4.19 -40.83
C CYS A 18 -35.72 -3.31 -39.89
N LEU A 19 -35.89 -1.98 -39.93
CA LEU A 19 -35.05 -1.07 -39.17
C LEU A 19 -35.32 -1.10 -37.65
N LEU A 20 -36.59 -1.17 -37.24
CA LEU A 20 -36.97 -1.23 -35.82
C LEU A 20 -36.51 -2.51 -35.12
N ALA A 21 -36.43 -3.64 -35.84
CA ALA A 21 -35.97 -4.91 -35.30
C ALA A 21 -34.46 -4.93 -35.03
N ILE A 22 -33.67 -4.32 -35.92
CA ILE A 22 -32.21 -4.21 -35.78
C ILE A 22 -31.85 -3.31 -34.58
N VAL A 23 -32.54 -2.19 -34.40
CA VAL A 23 -32.32 -1.29 -33.26
C VAL A 23 -32.62 -1.99 -31.93
N ASN A 24 -33.68 -2.79 -31.88
CA ASN A 24 -34.05 -3.50 -30.65
C ASN A 24 -33.09 -4.66 -30.31
N ALA A 25 -32.52 -5.32 -31.33
CA ALA A 25 -31.50 -6.35 -31.16
C ALA A 25 -30.17 -5.76 -30.65
N LEU A 26 -29.74 -4.60 -31.19
CA LEU A 26 -28.56 -3.87 -30.73
C LEU A 26 -28.73 -3.39 -29.29
N TRP A 27 -29.90 -2.86 -28.93
CA TRP A 27 -30.17 -2.38 -27.57
C TRP A 27 -30.13 -3.51 -26.53
N ARG A 28 -30.68 -4.68 -26.85
CA ARG A 28 -30.61 -5.87 -25.97
C ARG A 28 -29.19 -6.45 -25.86
N GLY A 29 -28.37 -6.33 -26.91
CA GLY A 29 -26.95 -6.68 -26.88
C GLY A 29 -26.15 -5.78 -25.94
N VAL A 30 -26.37 -4.46 -26.00
CA VAL A 30 -25.73 -3.48 -25.12
C VAL A 30 -26.14 -3.68 -23.67
N LEU A 31 -27.43 -3.91 -23.39
CA LEU A 31 -27.89 -4.16 -22.01
C LEU A 31 -27.36 -5.48 -21.43
N ARG A 32 -27.12 -6.50 -22.24
CA ARG A 32 -26.48 -7.76 -21.79
C ARG A 32 -24.98 -7.59 -21.52
N LEU A 33 -24.27 -6.81 -22.33
CA LEU A 33 -22.86 -6.49 -22.09
C LEU A 33 -22.67 -5.62 -20.84
N LEU A 34 -23.58 -4.69 -20.58
CA LEU A 34 -23.58 -3.89 -19.35
C LEU A 34 -24.01 -4.70 -18.12
N GLY A 35 -24.95 -5.65 -18.26
CA GLY A 35 -25.42 -6.50 -17.15
C GLY A 35 -24.40 -7.53 -16.66
N TRP A 36 -23.53 -8.05 -17.54
CA TRP A 36 -22.44 -8.97 -17.16
C TRP A 36 -21.15 -8.27 -16.73
N GLY A 37 -20.96 -6.98 -17.07
CA GLY A 37 -19.80 -6.21 -16.63
C GLY A 37 -19.80 -5.81 -15.14
N VAL A 38 -20.97 -5.82 -14.48
CA VAL A 38 -21.11 -5.31 -13.09
C VAL A 38 -20.86 -6.40 -12.04
N GLN A 39 -20.83 -7.69 -12.42
CA GLN A 39 -20.51 -8.78 -11.48
C GLN A 39 -19.00 -9.09 -11.37
N GLY A 40 -18.16 -8.49 -12.23
CA GLY A 40 -16.76 -8.87 -12.39
C GLY A 40 -15.70 -8.01 -11.69
N ALA A 41 -16.07 -6.95 -10.96
CA ALA A 41 -15.07 -6.05 -10.38
C ALA A 41 -15.45 -5.55 -8.98
N ARG A 42 -15.74 -6.47 -8.05
CA ARG A 42 -15.25 -6.23 -6.69
C ARG A 42 -13.76 -6.51 -6.70
N ALA A 43 -13.00 -5.63 -7.34
CA ALA A 43 -11.59 -5.48 -7.01
C ALA A 43 -11.58 -5.29 -5.50
N THR A 44 -10.96 -6.22 -4.79
CA THR A 44 -10.56 -6.01 -3.40
C THR A 44 -9.70 -4.75 -3.43
N ILE A 45 -10.32 -3.60 -3.15
CA ILE A 45 -9.61 -2.33 -3.01
C ILE A 45 -8.86 -2.52 -1.69
N ILE A 46 -7.63 -3.05 -1.80
CA ILE A 46 -6.67 -3.01 -0.72
C ILE A 46 -6.47 -1.52 -0.43
N PRO A 47 -6.79 -1.03 0.78
CA PRO A 47 -6.58 0.37 1.13
C PRO A 47 -5.12 0.76 0.82
N ALA A 48 -4.90 1.95 0.27
CA ALA A 48 -3.55 2.46 0.07
C ALA A 48 -2.70 2.38 1.36
N ASP A 49 -3.38 2.52 2.50
CA ASP A 49 -2.85 2.40 3.84
C ASP A 49 -2.16 1.05 4.13
N GLU A 50 -2.74 -0.08 3.70
CA GLU A 50 -2.15 -1.42 3.93
C GLU A 50 -0.86 -1.61 3.13
N LYS A 51 -0.85 -1.17 1.87
CA LYS A 51 0.34 -1.26 1.01
C LYS A 51 1.45 -0.33 1.47
N TYR A 52 1.09 0.86 1.95
CA TYR A 52 2.07 1.77 2.52
C TYR A 52 2.66 1.24 3.82
N GLN A 53 1.82 0.68 4.71
CA GLN A 53 2.29 0.09 5.95
C GLN A 53 3.26 -1.06 5.66
N GLU A 54 2.89 -1.99 4.77
CA GLU A 54 3.78 -3.07 4.34
C GLU A 54 5.11 -2.56 3.77
N TYR A 55 5.06 -1.48 2.98
CA TYR A 55 6.23 -0.84 2.43
C TYR A 55 7.14 -0.22 3.50
N VAL A 56 6.56 0.52 4.46
CA VAL A 56 7.29 1.11 5.58
C VAL A 56 7.91 0.01 6.42
N ASP A 57 7.14 -1.02 6.78
CA ASP A 57 7.59 -2.13 7.61
C ASP A 57 8.75 -2.89 6.95
N THR A 58 8.65 -3.13 5.65
CA THR A 58 9.70 -3.77 4.86
C THR A 58 10.96 -2.91 4.83
N TRP A 59 10.84 -1.63 4.48
CA TRP A 59 12.00 -0.73 4.41
C TRP A 59 12.67 -0.56 5.78
N VAL A 60 11.90 -0.40 6.86
CA VAL A 60 12.43 -0.28 8.23
C VAL A 60 13.18 -1.54 8.64
N SER A 61 12.58 -2.69 8.41
CA SER A 61 13.17 -3.98 8.76
C SER A 61 14.46 -4.27 7.99
N GLU A 62 14.48 -4.00 6.68
CA GLU A 62 15.69 -4.15 5.84
C GLU A 62 16.83 -3.27 6.35
N ARG A 63 16.51 -2.03 6.73
CA ARG A 63 17.47 -1.04 7.21
C ARG A 63 18.07 -1.42 8.55
N ILE A 64 17.25 -1.88 9.48
CA ILE A 64 17.71 -2.41 10.77
C ILE A 64 18.53 -3.68 10.56
N ALA A 65 18.09 -4.59 9.69
CA ALA A 65 18.77 -5.86 9.44
C ALA A 65 20.15 -5.70 8.80
N LEU A 66 20.30 -4.79 7.82
CA LEU A 66 21.59 -4.45 7.23
C LEU A 66 22.56 -3.92 8.30
N TRP A 67 22.09 -3.02 9.15
CA TRP A 67 22.92 -2.48 10.22
C TRP A 67 23.27 -3.53 11.29
N LEU A 68 22.34 -4.43 11.62
CA LEU A 68 22.60 -5.56 12.52
C LEU A 68 23.69 -6.46 11.96
N HIS A 69 23.68 -6.74 10.66
CA HIS A 69 24.73 -7.50 9.99
C HIS A 69 26.09 -6.79 10.01
N GLU A 70 26.11 -5.48 9.77
CA GLU A 70 27.35 -4.67 9.82
C GLU A 70 28.01 -4.69 11.21
N THR A 71 27.22 -4.71 12.27
CA THR A 71 27.72 -4.72 13.66
C THR A 71 27.89 -6.11 14.25
N ARG A 72 27.15 -7.10 13.73
CA ARG A 72 27.17 -8.52 14.11
C ARG A 72 27.06 -9.39 12.86
N PRO A 73 28.18 -9.70 12.19
CA PRO A 73 28.18 -10.44 10.92
C PRO A 73 27.55 -11.85 11.02
N GLU A 74 27.43 -12.41 12.22
CA GLU A 74 26.71 -13.67 12.47
C GLU A 74 25.19 -13.56 12.25
N ILE A 75 24.63 -12.35 12.22
CA ILE A 75 23.24 -12.10 11.88
C ILE A 75 23.15 -11.95 10.36
N ASP A 76 22.53 -12.91 9.67
CA ASP A 76 22.22 -12.78 8.25
C ASP A 76 21.17 -11.67 8.02
N ALA A 77 21.51 -10.69 7.19
CA ALA A 77 20.64 -9.53 6.94
C ALA A 77 19.30 -9.92 6.32
N LYS A 78 19.26 -10.92 5.44
CA LYS A 78 18.02 -11.33 4.78
C LYS A 78 17.10 -12.04 5.76
N ILE A 79 17.61 -13.02 6.49
CA ILE A 79 16.83 -13.77 7.49
C ILE A 79 16.36 -12.82 8.61
N ALA A 80 17.20 -11.87 9.03
CA ALA A 80 16.79 -10.87 10.01
C ALA A 80 15.69 -9.94 9.49
N ALA A 81 15.76 -9.48 8.23
CA ALA A 81 14.70 -8.66 7.63
C ALA A 81 13.37 -9.42 7.56
N ASP A 82 13.40 -10.70 7.14
CA ASP A 82 12.21 -11.55 7.08
C ASP A 82 11.62 -11.83 8.47
N ALA A 83 12.47 -11.98 9.50
CA ALA A 83 12.05 -12.12 10.89
C ALA A 83 11.40 -10.85 11.44
N LEU A 84 12.03 -9.69 11.22
CA LEU A 84 11.54 -8.38 11.67
C LEU A 84 10.23 -7.96 10.99
N THR A 85 9.99 -8.41 9.76
CA THR A 85 8.71 -8.23 9.05
C THR A 85 7.67 -9.30 9.39
N GLY A 86 8.00 -10.30 10.20
CA GLY A 86 7.10 -11.40 10.54
C GLY A 86 6.82 -12.37 9.39
N LYS A 87 7.56 -12.30 8.27
CA LYS A 87 7.40 -13.19 7.11
C LYS A 87 7.78 -14.63 7.43
N ILE A 88 8.69 -14.82 8.38
CA ILE A 88 9.11 -16.13 8.87
C ILE A 88 8.94 -16.19 10.39
N SER A 89 8.78 -17.42 10.91
CA SER A 89 9.03 -17.68 12.32
C SER A 89 10.56 -17.78 12.50
N PRO A 90 11.21 -16.82 13.17
CA PRO A 90 12.66 -16.86 13.33
C PRO A 90 13.10 -18.00 14.24
N PRO A 91 14.28 -18.59 14.00
CA PRO A 91 14.94 -19.44 14.99
C PRO A 91 15.08 -18.68 16.32
N SER A 92 14.90 -19.36 17.45
CA SER A 92 14.96 -18.73 18.78
C SER A 92 16.30 -18.03 19.02
N GLU A 93 17.41 -18.64 18.58
CA GLU A 93 18.76 -18.07 18.70
C GLU A 93 18.91 -16.73 17.96
N LEU A 94 18.31 -16.60 16.76
CA LEU A 94 18.34 -15.35 16.01
C LEU A 94 17.62 -14.23 16.78
N MET A 95 16.44 -14.51 17.34
CA MET A 95 15.70 -13.53 18.13
C MET A 95 16.44 -13.13 19.40
N VAL A 96 17.11 -14.08 20.06
CA VAL A 96 17.97 -13.78 21.21
C VAL A 96 19.09 -12.83 20.79
N MET A 97 19.77 -13.11 19.68
CA MET A 97 20.84 -12.23 19.18
C MET A 97 20.34 -10.83 18.80
N ILE A 98 19.21 -10.74 18.10
CA ILE A 98 18.60 -9.46 17.74
C ILE A 98 18.24 -8.68 19.01
N ASN A 99 17.55 -9.30 19.98
CA ASN A 99 17.12 -8.64 21.22
C ASN A 99 18.28 -8.21 22.13
N GLN A 100 19.39 -8.94 22.12
CA GLN A 100 20.61 -8.53 22.83
C GLN A 100 21.32 -7.33 22.20
N THR A 101 21.11 -7.10 20.90
CA THR A 101 21.83 -6.08 20.12
C THR A 101 21.00 -4.82 19.97
N LEU A 102 19.76 -4.98 19.52
CA LEU A 102 18.79 -3.92 19.30
C LEU A 102 18.10 -3.60 20.62
N ILE A 103 18.36 -2.41 21.18
CA ILE A 103 17.79 -1.92 22.44
C ILE A 103 16.49 -1.18 22.19
N ASP A 104 16.39 -0.41 21.12
CA ASP A 104 15.15 0.27 20.72
C ASP A 104 15.26 0.72 19.26
N ALA A 105 14.12 0.85 18.57
CA ALA A 105 14.04 1.51 17.28
C ALA A 105 12.79 2.36 17.21
N LYS A 106 12.97 3.62 16.83
CA LYS A 106 11.93 4.61 16.70
C LYS A 106 11.82 5.05 15.26
N VAL A 107 10.61 4.96 14.71
CA VAL A 107 10.30 5.49 13.39
C VAL A 107 9.62 6.84 13.57
N THR A 108 10.16 7.86 12.91
CA THR A 108 9.63 9.22 12.95
C THR A 108 9.39 9.74 11.55
N PHE A 109 8.33 10.51 11.42
CA PHE A 109 8.04 11.30 10.24
C PHE A 109 8.43 12.74 10.49
N GLU A 110 9.15 13.37 9.55
CA GLU A 110 9.57 14.76 9.64
C GLU A 110 9.33 15.50 8.31
N GLN A 111 8.87 16.75 8.38
CA GLN A 111 8.79 17.65 7.22
C GLN A 111 9.89 18.71 7.31
N ARG A 112 10.77 18.77 6.30
CA ARG A 112 11.86 19.75 6.22
C ARG A 112 11.93 20.34 4.82
N ASN A 113 11.98 21.67 4.71
CA ASN A 113 12.12 22.38 3.43
C ASN A 113 11.06 21.99 2.37
N GLY A 114 9.81 21.78 2.80
CA GLY A 114 8.72 21.37 1.91
C GLY A 114 8.75 19.89 1.49
N LYS A 115 9.77 19.13 1.89
CA LYS A 115 9.90 17.68 1.66
C LYS A 115 9.54 16.89 2.90
N GLN A 116 9.10 15.65 2.69
CA GLN A 116 8.74 14.74 3.78
C GLN A 116 9.73 13.60 3.89
N PHE A 117 10.11 13.26 5.12
CA PHE A 117 11.11 12.26 5.42
C PHE A 117 10.56 11.24 6.41
N LEU A 118 10.79 9.97 6.12
CA LEU A 118 10.72 8.91 7.09
C LEU A 118 12.12 8.70 7.66
N GLN A 119 12.24 8.65 8.98
CA GLN A 119 13.50 8.49 9.68
C GLN A 119 13.39 7.35 10.67
N ILE A 120 14.41 6.51 10.71
CA ILE A 120 14.55 5.47 11.71
C ILE A 120 15.73 5.86 12.57
N GLU A 121 15.51 5.88 13.87
CA GLU A 121 16.54 6.03 14.87
C GLU A 121 16.57 4.78 15.72
N ALA A 122 17.70 4.09 15.75
CA ALA A 122 17.86 2.87 16.52
C ALA A 122 18.99 2.98 17.53
N TYR A 123 18.75 2.41 18.71
CA TYR A 123 19.62 2.39 19.86
C TYR A 123 20.05 0.97 20.14
N MET A 124 21.36 0.80 20.36
CA MET A 124 21.96 -0.52 20.22
C MET A 124 23.07 -0.73 21.24
N SER A 125 23.18 -1.95 21.76
CA SER A 125 24.29 -2.39 22.58
C SER A 125 25.27 -3.16 21.70
N PRO A 126 26.41 -2.57 21.29
CA PRO A 126 27.47 -3.37 20.70
C PRO A 126 27.98 -4.38 21.73
N ARG A 127 28.61 -5.45 21.26
CA ARG A 127 29.26 -6.46 22.10
C ARG A 127 30.17 -5.74 23.11
N GLN A 128 30.06 -6.07 24.40
CA GLN A 128 31.06 -5.61 25.37
C GLN A 128 32.43 -6.11 24.91
N MET A 129 33.24 -5.23 24.34
CA MET A 129 34.65 -5.51 24.11
C MET A 129 35.39 -5.26 25.42
N ASN A 130 35.81 -6.35 26.07
CA ASN A 130 36.81 -6.34 27.15
C ASN A 130 36.50 -5.41 28.34
N GLY A 131 35.40 -5.66 29.05
CA GLY A 131 35.12 -5.02 30.35
C GLY A 131 34.81 -3.52 30.30
N ARG A 132 34.67 -2.93 29.11
CA ARG A 132 34.18 -1.56 28.93
C ARG A 132 32.66 -1.56 28.83
N GLN A 133 32.01 -0.53 29.38
CA GLN A 133 30.58 -0.35 29.19
C GLN A 133 30.27 -0.25 27.69
N PRO A 134 29.22 -0.93 27.20
CA PRO A 134 28.82 -0.83 25.81
C PRO A 134 28.44 0.62 25.54
N GLN A 135 29.13 1.27 24.61
CA GLN A 135 28.71 2.58 24.14
C GLN A 135 27.43 2.38 23.36
N LEU A 136 26.33 2.97 23.84
CA LEU A 136 25.07 2.99 23.10
C LEU A 136 25.33 3.63 21.74
N LEU A 137 25.23 2.83 20.67
CA LEU A 137 25.34 3.34 19.33
C LEU A 137 23.96 3.84 18.91
N ARG A 138 23.88 5.14 18.62
CA ARG A 138 22.73 5.76 17.96
C ARG A 138 22.96 5.66 16.46
N TRP A 139 22.15 4.87 15.79
CA TRP A 139 22.15 4.75 14.34
C TRP A 139 20.92 5.43 13.74
N ARG A 140 21.09 6.07 12.58
CA ARG A 140 20.02 6.78 11.90
C ARG A 140 20.04 6.51 10.41
N ALA A 141 18.87 6.25 9.85
CA ALA A 141 18.62 6.28 8.41
C ALA A 141 17.42 7.16 8.10
N GLU A 142 17.43 7.79 6.93
CA GLU A 142 16.31 8.60 6.46
C GLU A 142 16.03 8.40 4.98
N ARG A 143 14.78 8.60 4.59
CA ARG A 143 14.31 8.51 3.22
C ARG A 143 13.25 9.56 2.95
N GLU A 144 13.37 10.23 1.81
CA GLU A 144 12.32 11.10 1.28
C GLU A 144 11.11 10.27 0.81
N ILE A 145 9.91 10.67 1.20
CA ILE A 145 8.65 10.02 0.86
C ILE A 145 7.65 11.05 0.34
N ALA A 146 6.68 10.61 -0.46
CA ALA A 146 5.70 11.50 -1.05
C ALA A 146 4.40 11.52 -0.24
N TRP A 147 3.73 12.68 -0.20
CA TRP A 147 2.55 12.90 0.62
C TRP A 147 1.38 11.97 0.26
N GLN A 148 1.22 11.66 -1.03
CA GLN A 148 0.19 10.75 -1.54
C GLN A 148 0.35 9.31 -1.03
N ASP A 149 1.56 8.92 -0.60
CA ASP A 149 1.82 7.58 -0.10
C ASP A 149 1.43 7.45 1.38
N ILE A 150 1.28 8.55 2.11
CA ILE A 150 0.99 8.55 3.55
C ILE A 150 -0.50 8.27 3.80
N PRO A 151 -0.86 7.36 4.72
CA PRO A 151 -2.23 7.09 5.12
C PRO A 151 -2.98 8.34 5.56
N ASP A 152 -4.25 8.47 5.20
CA ASP A 152 -5.04 9.67 5.49
C ASP A 152 -5.12 9.96 6.99
N THR A 153 -5.22 8.92 7.82
CA THR A 153 -5.24 9.04 9.30
C THR A 153 -3.93 9.60 9.87
N VAL A 154 -2.79 9.23 9.29
CA VAL A 154 -1.46 9.73 9.67
C VAL A 154 -1.28 11.14 9.14
N ARG A 155 -1.71 11.39 7.90
CA ARG A 155 -1.70 12.70 7.25
C ARG A 155 -2.48 13.74 8.04
N GLU A 156 -3.67 13.40 8.53
CA GLU A 156 -4.47 14.29 9.37
C GLU A 156 -3.79 14.64 10.69
N LYS A 157 -3.15 13.64 11.34
CA LYS A 157 -2.36 13.88 12.56
C LYS A 157 -1.17 14.81 12.28
N LEU A 158 -0.48 14.61 11.15
CA LEU A 158 0.65 15.42 10.70
C LEU A 158 0.24 16.86 10.36
N ILE A 159 -0.91 17.07 9.71
CA ILE A 159 -1.41 18.42 9.42
C ILE A 159 -1.68 19.20 10.70
N ARG A 160 -2.18 18.52 11.74
CA ARG A 160 -2.47 19.13 13.05
C ARG A 160 -1.21 19.41 13.87
N LEU A 161 -0.14 18.63 13.68
CA LEU A 161 1.10 18.70 14.45
C LEU A 161 2.25 19.21 13.58
N ARG A 162 2.72 20.44 13.82
CA ARG A 162 3.92 20.99 13.13
C ARG A 162 5.26 20.43 13.67
N ALA A 163 5.24 19.22 14.23
CA ALA A 163 6.39 18.59 14.88
C ALA A 163 6.59 17.18 14.34
N PRO A 164 7.80 16.59 14.50
CA PRO A 164 8.02 15.20 14.13
C PRO A 164 7.01 14.28 14.81
N VAL A 165 6.35 13.42 14.04
CA VAL A 165 5.39 12.44 14.56
C VAL A 165 6.07 11.10 14.66
N THR A 166 6.05 10.51 15.85
CA THR A 166 6.50 9.13 16.05
C THR A 166 5.39 8.21 15.59
N LEU A 167 5.73 7.28 14.71
CA LEU A 167 4.80 6.24 14.28
C LEU A 167 4.83 5.12 15.32
N ASP A 168 3.67 4.60 15.68
CA ASP A 168 3.55 3.42 16.54
C ASP A 168 4.03 2.20 15.73
N TYR A 169 5.34 1.95 15.76
CA TYR A 169 5.98 0.81 15.10
C TYR A 169 6.49 -0.15 16.18
N SER A 170 5.88 -1.33 16.26
CA SER A 170 6.30 -2.39 17.16
C SER A 170 7.19 -3.38 16.44
N ILE A 171 8.41 -3.57 16.93
CA ILE A 171 9.27 -4.67 16.48
C ILE A 171 8.66 -5.98 16.98
N PRO A 172 8.34 -6.95 16.10
CA PRO A 172 7.78 -8.22 16.52
C PRO A 172 8.63 -8.90 17.60
N GLY A 173 7.99 -9.33 18.71
CA GLY A 173 8.64 -10.06 19.80
C GLY A 173 9.16 -9.21 20.98
N ARG A 174 8.78 -7.92 21.07
CA ARG A 174 9.10 -7.03 22.21
C ARG A 174 7.91 -6.65 23.09
N SER A 175 6.76 -7.29 22.91
CA SER A 175 5.55 -7.12 23.74
C SER A 175 5.61 -7.95 25.02
#